data_AF-A0A174ETB0-F1
#
_entry.id   AF-A0A174ETB0-F1
#
_cell.length_a   1.000
_cell.length_b   1.000
_cell.length_c   1.000
_cell.angle_alpha   90.00
_cell.angle_beta   90.00
_cell.angle_gamma   90.00
#
_symmetry.space_group_name_H-M   'P 1'
#
loop_
_entity.id
_entity.type
_entity.pdbx_description
1 polymer ?
#
loop_
_entity_poly.entity_id
_entity_poly.type
_entity_poly.pdbx_seq_one_letter_code
_entity_poly.pdbx_strand_id
1 'polypeptide(L)'
;MRKIFAVLAALICCLSVWTSVPAAQAFTLYKEDGEYSIQVELEGGSGKASVTSPTLITVKNGEVTADIRWSSSNYDYMIVDGKKYLPVNEEGTNSEFQIPVTIMDESMPVIADTTAMGTPHEINYTLTFYSDSIGSKSQMPQEAAKRVVAVALVIIVGGGILNYFVNKRNRC
;
A
#
# COMPACT_ATOMS: atom_id res chain seq x y z
N MET A 1 -41.64 -41.69 30.79
CA MET A 1 -40.76 -41.69 29.59
C MET A 1 -41.48 -41.07 28.37
N ARG A 2 -41.69 -39.75 28.32
CA ARG A 2 -42.12 -39.08 27.07
C ARG A 2 -42.00 -37.55 27.06
N LYS A 3 -42.04 -36.89 28.22
CA LYS A 3 -41.98 -35.42 28.32
C LYS A 3 -40.61 -34.83 28.64
N ILE A 4 -39.72 -35.58 29.32
CA ILE A 4 -38.37 -35.10 29.69
C ILE A 4 -37.39 -35.23 28.51
N PHE A 5 -37.53 -36.28 27.70
CA PHE A 5 -36.70 -36.47 26.50
C PHE A 5 -37.00 -35.48 25.38
N ALA A 6 -38.19 -34.87 25.37
CA ALA A 6 -38.56 -33.85 24.38
C ALA A 6 -37.92 -32.48 24.67
N VAL A 7 -37.66 -32.17 25.93
CA VAL A 7 -37.04 -30.89 26.33
C VAL A 7 -35.53 -30.94 26.13
N LEU A 8 -34.89 -32.10 26.30
CA LEU A 8 -33.45 -32.25 26.06
C LEU A 8 -33.08 -32.23 24.56
N ALA A 9 -33.96 -32.70 23.68
CA ALA A 9 -33.73 -32.67 22.24
C ALA A 9 -33.90 -31.27 21.62
N ALA A 10 -34.74 -30.40 22.22
CA ALA A 10 -34.95 -29.03 21.75
C ALA A 10 -33.82 -28.06 22.15
N LEU A 11 -33.08 -28.36 23.22
CA LEU A 11 -31.98 -27.51 23.72
C LEU A 11 -30.66 -27.74 22.97
N ILE A 12 -30.53 -28.87 22.27
CA ILE A 12 -29.35 -29.24 21.48
C ILE A 12 -29.40 -28.64 20.06
N CYS A 13 -30.57 -28.24 19.57
CA CYS A 13 -30.71 -27.56 18.27
C CYS A 13 -30.32 -26.07 18.27
N CYS A 14 -30.07 -25.46 19.44
CA CYS A 14 -29.62 -24.06 19.52
C CYS A 14 -28.09 -23.90 19.55
N LEU A 15 -27.33 -24.99 19.59
CA LEU A 15 -25.85 -24.96 19.66
C LEU A 15 -25.16 -25.33 18.34
N SER A 16 -25.90 -25.72 17.30
CA SER A 16 -25.32 -26.17 16.02
C SER A 16 -25.38 -25.11 14.91
N VAL A 17 -25.60 -23.84 15.25
CA VAL A 17 -25.32 -22.73 14.34
C VAL A 17 -24.00 -22.10 14.74
N TRP A 18 -22.94 -22.93 14.78
CA TRP A 18 -21.62 -22.42 14.47
C TRP A 18 -21.66 -22.05 12.99
N THR A 19 -22.08 -20.83 12.70
CA THR A 19 -21.71 -20.19 11.45
C THR A 19 -20.19 -20.23 11.41
N SER A 20 -19.63 -21.12 10.60
CA SER A 20 -18.27 -21.02 10.14
C SER A 20 -18.16 -19.66 9.47
N VAL A 21 -17.74 -18.65 10.23
CA VAL A 21 -17.21 -17.42 9.68
C VAL A 21 -16.08 -17.90 8.77
N PRO A 22 -16.16 -17.74 7.45
CA PRO A 22 -15.01 -18.04 6.62
C PRO A 22 -13.91 -17.12 7.13
N ALA A 23 -12.88 -17.70 7.75
CA ALA A 23 -11.68 -16.96 8.06
C ALA A 23 -11.23 -16.35 6.73
N ALA A 24 -11.21 -15.01 6.66
CA ALA A 24 -10.75 -14.28 5.49
C ALA A 24 -9.50 -14.98 4.97
N GLN A 25 -9.59 -15.58 3.77
CA GLN A 25 -8.43 -16.22 3.16
C GLN A 25 -7.42 -15.10 2.95
N ALA A 26 -6.42 -15.03 3.82
CA ALA A 26 -5.30 -14.14 3.63
C ALA A 26 -4.60 -14.58 2.34
N PHE A 27 -4.54 -13.69 1.37
CA PHE A 27 -3.75 -13.91 0.17
C PHE A 27 -2.30 -14.09 0.55
N THR A 28 -1.73 -15.24 0.19
CA THR A 28 -0.33 -15.57 0.46
C THR A 28 0.45 -15.58 -0.83
N LEU A 29 1.47 -14.72 -0.93
CA LEU A 29 2.41 -14.71 -2.04
C LEU A 29 3.61 -15.59 -1.70
N TYR A 30 3.89 -16.59 -2.53
CA TYR A 30 5.07 -17.45 -2.38
C TYR A 30 6.33 -16.74 -2.89
N LYS A 31 6.89 -15.85 -2.06
CA LYS A 31 8.15 -15.15 -2.33
C LYS A 31 8.95 -14.98 -1.04
N GLU A 32 10.26 -14.82 -1.17
CA GLU A 32 11.11 -14.51 -0.02
C GLU A 32 10.71 -13.18 0.62
N ASP A 33 10.77 -13.13 1.94
CA ASP A 33 10.53 -11.91 2.71
C ASP A 33 11.45 -10.79 2.22
N GLY A 34 10.86 -9.64 1.92
CA GLY A 34 11.60 -8.54 1.31
C GLY A 34 10.73 -7.47 0.69
N GLU A 35 11.39 -6.51 0.07
CA GLU A 35 10.79 -5.34 -0.56
C GLU A 35 10.88 -5.44 -2.08
N TYR A 36 9.76 -5.25 -2.77
CA TYR A 36 9.65 -5.36 -4.21
C TYR A 36 8.89 -4.17 -4.80
N SER A 37 9.08 -3.93 -6.09
CA SER A 37 8.22 -3.02 -6.83
C SER A 37 7.13 -3.81 -7.54
N ILE A 38 5.94 -3.23 -7.67
CA ILE A 38 4.84 -3.82 -8.43
C ILE A 38 4.06 -2.70 -9.14
N GLN A 39 3.56 -2.97 -10.34
CA GLN A 39 2.61 -2.08 -10.99
C GLN A 39 1.25 -2.21 -10.32
N VAL A 40 0.67 -1.05 -10.01
CA VAL A 40 -0.69 -0.92 -9.52
C VAL A 40 -1.46 0.02 -10.43
N GLU A 41 -2.71 -0.32 -10.70
CA GLU A 41 -3.66 0.53 -11.41
C GLU A 41 -4.85 0.85 -10.50
N LEU A 42 -5.30 2.10 -10.55
CA LEU A 42 -6.48 2.57 -9.82
C LEU A 42 -7.57 2.90 -10.83
N GLU A 43 -8.73 2.28 -10.65
CA GLU A 43 -9.94 2.60 -11.39
C GLU A 43 -11.08 2.99 -10.44
N GLY A 44 -12.07 3.73 -10.96
CA GLY A 44 -13.23 4.18 -10.21
C GLY A 44 -13.27 5.69 -9.93
N GLY A 45 -14.22 6.09 -9.08
CA GLY A 45 -14.51 7.50 -8.81
C GLY A 45 -14.80 8.31 -10.08
N SER A 46 -14.16 9.48 -10.21
CA SER A 46 -14.28 10.37 -11.37
C SER A 46 -13.18 10.19 -12.43
N GLY A 47 -12.26 9.24 -12.23
CA GLY A 47 -11.06 9.06 -13.06
C GLY A 47 -9.99 10.16 -12.92
N LYS A 48 -10.18 11.15 -12.03
CA LYS A 48 -9.19 12.20 -11.75
C LYS A 48 -8.16 11.82 -10.69
N ALA A 49 -8.52 10.87 -9.83
CA ALA A 49 -7.62 10.35 -8.81
C ALA A 49 -6.66 9.33 -9.44
N SER A 50 -5.45 9.27 -8.92
CA SER A 50 -4.47 8.28 -9.32
C SER A 50 -3.60 7.91 -8.13
N VAL A 51 -2.96 6.75 -8.21
CA VAL A 51 -1.94 6.30 -7.27
C VAL A 51 -0.59 6.24 -7.98
N THR A 52 0.48 6.40 -7.21
CA THR A 52 1.84 6.27 -7.75
C THR A 52 2.10 4.82 -8.15
N SER A 53 2.52 4.63 -9.39
CA SER A 53 2.85 3.31 -9.96
C SER A 53 4.18 3.39 -10.72
N PRO A 54 5.08 2.39 -10.59
CA PRO A 54 4.99 1.25 -9.69
C PRO A 54 5.05 1.66 -8.21
N THR A 55 4.42 0.85 -7.35
CA THR A 55 4.39 1.00 -5.89
C THR A 55 5.35 0.00 -5.22
N LEU A 56 5.72 0.29 -3.97
CA LEU A 56 6.48 -0.62 -3.11
C LEU A 56 5.53 -1.63 -2.45
N ILE A 57 5.90 -2.90 -2.47
CA ILE A 57 5.30 -3.94 -1.63
C ILE A 57 6.33 -4.54 -0.69
N THR A 58 5.88 -4.91 0.51
CA THR A 58 6.65 -5.67 1.48
C THR A 58 6.02 -7.05 1.62
N VAL A 59 6.81 -8.10 1.37
CA VAL A 59 6.42 -9.50 1.64
C VAL A 59 7.00 -9.88 3.00
N LYS A 60 6.16 -10.38 3.89
CA LYS A 60 6.59 -10.89 5.20
C LYS A 60 5.74 -12.09 5.60
N ASN A 61 6.37 -13.24 5.82
CA ASN A 61 5.68 -14.50 6.12
C ASN A 61 4.58 -14.84 5.07
N GLY A 62 4.80 -14.48 3.81
CA GLY A 62 3.82 -14.66 2.72
C GLY A 62 2.69 -13.61 2.68
N GLU A 63 2.54 -12.76 3.69
CA GLU A 63 1.62 -11.62 3.65
C GLU A 63 2.24 -10.48 2.85
N VAL A 64 1.42 -9.80 2.04
CA VAL A 64 1.87 -8.71 1.18
C VAL A 64 1.19 -7.42 1.61
N THR A 65 2.00 -6.41 1.92
CA THR A 65 1.53 -5.05 2.23
C THR A 65 2.02 -4.09 1.15
N ALA A 66 1.10 -3.34 0.54
CA ALA A 66 1.39 -2.32 -0.46
C ALA A 66 1.41 -0.91 0.12
N ASP A 67 2.33 -0.09 -0.38
CA ASP A 67 2.51 1.32 -0.03
C ASP A 67 1.82 2.23 -1.07
N ILE A 68 0.55 2.55 -0.83
CA ILE A 68 -0.29 3.26 -1.78
C ILE A 68 -0.20 4.76 -1.52
N ARG A 69 0.52 5.47 -2.39
CA ARG A 69 0.57 6.93 -2.41
C ARG A 69 -0.39 7.51 -3.44
N TRP A 70 -1.37 8.26 -2.98
CA TRP A 70 -2.35 8.97 -3.79
C TRP A 70 -1.74 10.20 -4.49
N SER A 71 -2.43 10.72 -5.50
CA SER A 71 -2.07 11.97 -6.18
C SER A 71 -2.47 13.23 -5.40
N SER A 72 -3.14 13.10 -4.26
CA SER A 72 -3.59 14.20 -3.40
C SER A 72 -3.35 13.88 -1.92
N SER A 73 -3.19 14.93 -1.11
CA SER A 73 -3.11 14.89 0.35
C SER A 73 -4.49 14.79 1.04
N ASN A 74 -5.58 14.88 0.27
CA ASN A 74 -6.93 15.02 0.81
C ASN A 74 -7.66 13.67 0.92
N TYR A 75 -6.93 12.61 1.25
CA TYR A 75 -7.49 11.30 1.58
C TYR A 75 -7.22 11.00 3.04
N ASP A 76 -8.29 10.76 3.79
CA ASP A 76 -8.26 10.68 5.26
C ASP A 76 -8.18 9.24 5.76
N TYR A 77 -8.84 8.31 5.09
CA TYR A 77 -8.73 6.87 5.36
C TYR A 77 -9.08 6.03 4.14
N MET A 78 -8.59 4.79 4.15
CA MET A 78 -9.00 3.74 3.24
C MET A 78 -9.71 2.62 4.00
N ILE A 79 -10.66 1.94 3.34
CA ILE A 79 -11.27 0.71 3.83
C ILE A 79 -10.94 -0.41 2.84
N VAL A 80 -10.31 -1.46 3.36
CA VAL A 80 -9.97 -2.67 2.60
C VAL A 80 -10.51 -3.87 3.36
N ASP A 81 -11.35 -4.68 2.71
CA ASP A 81 -12.00 -5.84 3.33
C ASP A 81 -12.67 -5.51 4.67
N GLY A 82 -13.38 -4.38 4.71
CA GLY A 82 -14.08 -3.88 5.91
C GLY A 82 -13.18 -3.32 7.02
N LYS A 83 -11.85 -3.29 6.86
CA LYS A 83 -10.91 -2.73 7.83
C LYS A 83 -10.46 -1.34 7.41
N LYS A 84 -10.44 -0.40 8.37
CA LYS A 84 -10.00 0.99 8.16
C LYS A 84 -8.49 1.13 8.32
N TYR A 85 -7.87 1.85 7.39
CA TYR A 85 -6.45 2.17 7.34
C TYR A 85 -6.29 3.70 7.30
N LEU A 86 -5.41 4.22 8.14
CA LEU A 86 -5.08 5.65 8.23
C LEU A 86 -3.78 5.94 7.46
N PRO A 87 -3.57 7.18 7.01
CA PRO A 87 -2.34 7.55 6.32
C PRO A 87 -1.14 7.43 7.26
N VAL A 88 0.01 7.02 6.71
CA VAL A 88 1.26 6.83 7.46
C VAL A 88 2.23 8.01 7.33
N ASN A 89 1.98 8.91 6.38
CA ASN A 89 2.79 10.10 6.11
C ASN A 89 2.38 11.31 6.96
N GLU A 90 3.25 12.31 7.01
CA GLU A 90 2.99 13.60 7.68
C GLU A 90 2.01 14.47 6.88
N GLU A 91 1.22 15.28 7.60
CA GLU A 91 0.26 16.22 7.01
C GLU A 91 0.93 17.19 6.02
N GLY A 92 0.24 17.47 4.90
CA GLY A 92 0.73 18.37 3.86
C GLY A 92 1.53 17.68 2.73
N THR A 93 1.76 16.38 2.83
CA THR A 93 2.21 15.54 1.71
C THR A 93 1.07 14.71 1.16
N ASN A 94 1.22 14.17 -0.06
CA ASN A 94 0.21 13.29 -0.65
C ASN A 94 -0.07 12.09 0.25
N SER A 95 -1.34 11.73 0.43
CA SER A 95 -1.76 10.69 1.36
C SER A 95 -1.16 9.35 0.96
N GLU A 96 -0.57 8.67 1.94
CA GLU A 96 0.16 7.42 1.79
C GLU A 96 -0.41 6.39 2.76
N PHE A 97 -0.77 5.22 2.27
CA PHE A 97 -1.40 4.17 3.05
C PHE A 97 -0.66 2.85 2.91
N GLN A 98 -0.52 2.13 4.02
CA GLN A 98 -0.06 0.75 4.00
C GLN A 98 -1.28 -0.18 4.12
N ILE A 99 -1.60 -0.87 3.04
CA ILE A 99 -2.77 -1.77 2.96
C ILE A 99 -2.35 -3.20 2.58
N PRO A 100 -3.05 -4.23 3.08
CA PRO A 100 -2.80 -5.60 2.64
C PRO A 100 -3.26 -5.77 1.18
N VAL A 101 -2.49 -6.52 0.40
CA VAL A 101 -2.91 -6.99 -0.92
C VAL A 101 -3.67 -8.30 -0.71
N THR A 102 -4.97 -8.29 -1.00
CA THR A 102 -5.85 -9.46 -0.83
C THR A 102 -6.08 -10.23 -2.12
N ILE A 103 -5.75 -9.65 -3.27
CA ILE A 103 -5.86 -10.29 -4.58
C ILE A 103 -4.87 -9.64 -5.55
N MET A 104 -4.35 -10.43 -6.50
CA MET A 104 -3.49 -10.00 -7.59
C MET A 104 -4.11 -10.38 -8.93
N ASP A 105 -3.78 -9.64 -9.99
CA ASP A 105 -4.25 -9.79 -11.37
C ASP A 105 -5.77 -9.66 -11.55
N GLU A 106 -6.47 -9.21 -10.51
CA GLU A 106 -7.91 -8.95 -10.48
C GLU A 106 -8.19 -7.63 -9.75
N SER A 107 -9.39 -7.09 -9.98
CA SER A 107 -9.83 -5.83 -9.38
C SER A 107 -10.11 -5.99 -7.88
N MET A 108 -9.22 -5.48 -7.04
CA MET A 108 -9.37 -5.43 -5.59
C MET A 108 -10.23 -4.24 -5.18
N PRO A 109 -11.45 -4.43 -4.64
CA PRO A 109 -12.30 -3.32 -4.23
C PRO A 109 -11.76 -2.63 -2.98
N VAL A 110 -11.70 -1.30 -3.01
CA VAL A 110 -11.31 -0.46 -1.88
C VAL A 110 -12.22 0.76 -1.79
N ILE A 111 -12.41 1.28 -0.59
CA ILE A 111 -13.12 2.55 -0.37
C ILE A 111 -12.10 3.56 0.14
N ALA A 112 -12.11 4.77 -0.40
CA ALA A 112 -11.28 5.86 0.09
C ALA A 112 -12.14 7.07 0.40
N ASP A 113 -11.93 7.64 1.59
CA ASP A 113 -12.58 8.88 2.00
C ASP A 113 -11.75 10.08 1.55
N THR A 114 -12.41 11.05 0.92
CA THR A 114 -11.78 12.30 0.50
C THR A 114 -12.56 13.52 0.98
N THR A 115 -11.80 14.50 1.47
CA THR A 115 -12.29 15.82 1.88
C THR A 115 -11.98 16.92 0.85
N ALA A 116 -11.43 16.55 -0.31
CA ALA A 116 -11.02 17.50 -1.36
C ALA A 116 -12.16 18.39 -1.89
N MET A 117 -13.41 17.95 -1.73
CA MET A 117 -14.61 18.65 -2.21
C MET A 117 -15.30 19.47 -1.10
N GLY A 118 -14.65 19.65 0.05
CA GLY A 118 -15.15 20.43 1.19
C GLY A 118 -16.00 19.63 2.19
N THR A 119 -16.68 18.56 1.74
CA THR A 119 -17.33 17.57 2.60
C THR A 119 -16.66 16.20 2.45
N PRO A 120 -16.56 15.40 3.53
CA PRO A 120 -16.05 14.03 3.44
C PRO A 120 -16.94 13.16 2.54
N HIS A 121 -16.31 12.41 1.64
CA HIS A 121 -16.97 11.48 0.73
C HIS A 121 -16.20 10.17 0.63
N GLU A 122 -16.87 9.07 0.99
CA GLU A 122 -16.40 7.73 0.67
C GLU A 122 -16.66 7.40 -0.80
N ILE A 123 -15.60 7.09 -1.54
CA ILE A 123 -15.65 6.74 -2.96
C ILE A 123 -15.14 5.31 -3.13
N ASN A 124 -15.88 4.51 -3.90
CA ASN A 124 -15.48 3.16 -4.28
C ASN A 124 -14.47 3.21 -5.43
N TYR A 125 -13.36 2.51 -5.24
CA TYR A 125 -12.31 2.31 -6.23
C TYR A 125 -11.97 0.83 -6.35
N THR A 126 -11.24 0.50 -7.40
CA THR A 126 -10.62 -0.82 -7.58
C THR A 126 -9.12 -0.64 -7.81
N LEU A 127 -8.33 -1.44 -7.11
CA LEU A 127 -6.88 -1.53 -7.30
C LEU A 127 -6.55 -2.84 -7.99
N THR A 128 -5.82 -2.80 -9.09
CA THR A 128 -5.33 -3.99 -9.78
C THR A 128 -3.82 -4.08 -9.60
N PHE A 129 -3.35 -5.15 -8.96
CA PHE A 129 -1.92 -5.42 -8.75
C PHE A 129 -1.44 -6.48 -9.73
N TYR A 130 -0.52 -6.12 -10.62
CA TYR A 130 -0.05 -7.02 -11.68
C TYR A 130 1.12 -7.89 -11.20
N SER A 131 0.90 -9.19 -11.01
CA SER A 131 1.90 -10.09 -10.41
C SER A 131 3.11 -10.32 -11.33
N ASP A 132 2.92 -10.27 -12.64
CA ASP A 132 3.97 -10.37 -13.66
C ASP A 132 4.95 -9.19 -13.64
N SER A 133 4.52 -8.06 -13.05
CA SER A 133 5.29 -6.82 -12.96
C SER A 133 6.19 -6.73 -11.72
N ILE A 134 6.18 -7.76 -10.86
CA ILE A 134 6.97 -7.77 -9.62
C ILE A 134 8.45 -7.67 -9.95
N GLY A 135 9.04 -6.52 -9.60
CA GLY A 135 10.42 -6.16 -9.86
C GLY A 135 11.22 -5.91 -8.58
N SER A 136 12.48 -5.53 -8.77
CA SER A 136 13.33 -5.10 -7.66
C SER A 136 12.95 -3.68 -7.20
N LYS A 137 13.07 -3.40 -5.89
CA LYS A 137 12.92 -2.04 -5.33
C LYS A 137 13.79 -0.99 -6.05
N SER A 138 14.98 -1.40 -6.52
CA SER A 138 15.92 -0.53 -7.25
C SER A 138 15.38 0.02 -8.57
N GLN A 139 14.36 -0.61 -9.15
CA GLN A 139 13.73 -0.17 -10.40
C GLN A 139 12.72 0.97 -10.18
N MET A 140 12.38 1.28 -8.92
CA MET A 140 11.48 2.38 -8.64
C MET A 140 12.13 3.73 -9.01
N PRO A 141 11.40 4.63 -9.69
CA PRO A 141 11.93 5.93 -10.11
C PRO A 141 12.49 6.77 -8.95
N GLN A 142 11.86 6.69 -7.77
CA GLN A 142 12.29 7.42 -6.58
C GLN A 142 13.66 6.93 -6.06
N GLU A 143 13.95 5.64 -6.17
CA GLU A 143 15.23 5.06 -5.72
C GLU A 143 16.36 5.44 -6.69
N ALA A 144 16.07 5.45 -7.99
CA ALA A 144 16.99 5.98 -8.99
C ALA A 144 17.29 7.47 -8.76
N ALA A 145 16.26 8.28 -8.46
CA ALA A 145 16.43 9.70 -8.18
C ALA A 145 17.33 9.96 -6.97
N LYS A 146 17.16 9.22 -5.87
CA LYS A 146 18.04 9.31 -4.69
C LYS A 146 19.52 9.06 -5.03
N ARG A 147 19.79 8.04 -5.86
CA ARG A 147 21.16 7.72 -6.31
C ARG A 147 21.76 8.86 -7.13
N VAL A 148 20.98 9.44 -8.05
CA VAL A 148 21.42 10.59 -8.86
C VAL A 148 21.74 11.80 -7.99
N VAL A 149 20.87 12.12 -7.01
CA VAL A 149 21.09 13.24 -6.07
C VAL A 149 22.35 13.01 -5.24
N ALA A 150 22.56 11.80 -4.72
CA ALA A 150 23.76 11.46 -3.97
C ALA A 150 25.04 11.64 -4.80
N VAL A 151 25.03 11.18 -6.05
CA VAL A 151 26.16 11.35 -6.99
C VAL A 151 26.39 12.84 -7.29
N ALA A 152 25.33 13.62 -7.52
CA ALA A 152 25.44 15.05 -7.76
C ALA A 152 26.08 15.79 -6.58
N LEU A 153 25.69 15.46 -5.34
CA LEU A 153 26.29 16.05 -4.13
C LEU A 153 27.79 15.74 -4.02
N VAL A 154 28.19 14.50 -4.32
CA VAL A 154 29.62 14.12 -4.31
C VAL A 154 30.42 14.91 -5.36
N ILE A 155 29.86 15.09 -6.57
CA ILE A 155 30.52 15.86 -7.64
C ILE A 155 30.62 17.33 -7.25
N ILE A 156 29.57 17.93 -6.68
CA ILE A 156 29.57 19.34 -6.25
C ILE A 156 30.63 19.56 -5.15
N VAL A 157 30.67 18.70 -4.13
CA VAL A 157 31.64 18.81 -3.03
C VAL A 157 33.05 18.54 -3.53
N GLY A 158 33.27 17.47 -4.29
CA GLY A 158 34.57 17.11 -4.85
C GLY A 158 35.11 18.16 -5.81
N GLY A 159 34.27 18.66 -6.72
CA GLY A 159 34.60 19.76 -7.62
C GLY A 159 34.90 21.06 -6.88
N GLY A 160 34.15 21.38 -5.82
CA GLY A 160 34.40 22.53 -4.96
C GLY A 160 35.75 22.46 -4.25
N ILE A 161 36.09 21.29 -3.68
CA ILE A 161 37.39 21.04 -3.04
C ILE A 161 38.53 21.15 -4.06
N LEU A 162 38.38 20.52 -5.23
CA LEU A 162 39.40 20.57 -6.28
C LEU A 162 39.60 22.01 -6.77
N ASN A 163 38.51 22.75 -7.01
CA ASN A 163 38.55 24.15 -7.41
C ASN A 163 39.22 25.02 -6.34
N TYR A 164 38.92 24.78 -5.05
CA TYR A 164 39.60 25.48 -3.95
C TYR A 164 41.10 25.26 -3.98
N PHE A 165 41.57 24.02 -4.16
CA PHE A 165 43.00 23.72 -4.24
C PHE A 165 43.68 24.28 -5.50
N VAL A 166 43.04 24.17 -6.65
CA VAL A 166 43.55 24.75 -7.91
C VAL A 166 43.67 26.27 -7.79
N ASN A 167 42.63 26.94 -7.30
CA ASN A 167 42.63 28.38 -7.13
C ASN A 167 43.62 28.85 -6.05
N LYS A 168 43.80 28.06 -4.98
CA LYS A 168 44.84 28.32 -3.98
C LYS A 168 46.25 28.19 -4.57
N ARG A 169 46.50 27.18 -5.40
CA ARG A 169 47.79 26.99 -6.07
C ARG A 169 48.09 28.10 -7.10
N ASN A 170 47.08 28.59 -7.81
CA ASN A 170 47.25 29.66 -8.80
C ASN A 170 47.43 31.07 -8.19
N ARG A 171 47.25 31.24 -6.87
CA ARG A 171 47.45 32.52 -6.16
C ARG A 171 48.77 32.60 -5.37
N CYS A 172 49.61 31.56 -5.44
CA CYS A 172 50.99 31.57 -4.95
C CYS A 172 51.95 31.65 -6.13
#